data_AF-A0A975KPK2-F1
#
_entry.id   AF-A0A975KPK2-F1
#
_cell.length_a   1.000
_cell.length_b   1.000
_cell.length_c   1.000
_cell.angle_alpha   90.00
_cell.angle_beta   90.00
_cell.angle_gamma   90.00
#
_symmetry.space_group_name_H-M   'P 1'
#
loop_
_entity.id
_entity.type
_entity.pdbx_description
1 polymer ?
#
loop_
_entity_poly.entity_id
_entity_poly.type
_entity_poly.pdbx_seq_one_letter_code
_entity_poly.pdbx_strand_id
1 'polypeptide(L)'
;MAEQGVMDQTQMEDKPQRRLNPKDVLVPVGYEIDVFADGLTTPINLTFTSNGEMLVADSGITDGNGKVLKVNERRVFACCGWI
;
A
#
# COMPACT_ATOMS: atom_id res chain seq x y z
N MET A 1 -45.63 -20.43 -6.09
CA MET A 1 -45.06 -19.63 -5.01
C MET A 1 -43.60 -20.11 -4.87
N ALA A 2 -42.69 -19.72 -5.77
CA ALA A 2 -41.82 -18.52 -5.69
C ALA A 2 -41.05 -18.47 -4.35
N GLU A 3 -39.74 -18.32 -4.25
CA GLU A 3 -38.60 -18.24 -5.17
C GLU A 3 -37.33 -18.49 -4.32
N GLN A 4 -36.22 -18.81 -4.97
CA GLN A 4 -34.93 -19.15 -4.37
C GLN A 4 -34.28 -17.98 -3.63
N GLY A 5 -33.35 -18.30 -2.72
CA GLY A 5 -32.43 -17.32 -2.16
C GLY A 5 -31.40 -17.95 -1.22
N VAL A 6 -30.49 -18.76 -1.76
CA VAL A 6 -29.23 -19.09 -1.09
C VAL A 6 -28.49 -17.78 -0.85
N MET A 7 -28.26 -17.44 0.41
CA MET A 7 -27.41 -16.30 0.77
C MET A 7 -25.95 -16.71 0.53
N ASP A 8 -25.40 -16.28 -0.60
CA ASP A 8 -23.98 -16.38 -0.92
C ASP A 8 -23.18 -15.50 0.04
N GLN A 9 -22.55 -16.14 1.03
CA GLN A 9 -21.66 -15.50 1.99
C GLN A 9 -20.29 -15.25 1.37
N THR A 10 -20.23 -14.41 0.34
CA THR A 10 -18.95 -13.94 -0.22
C THR A 10 -18.95 -12.43 -0.38
N GLN A 11 -19.29 -11.70 0.69
CA GLN A 11 -18.90 -10.29 0.81
C GLN A 11 -17.58 -10.22 1.58
N MET A 12 -16.48 -10.48 0.88
CA MET A 12 -15.20 -9.93 1.32
C MET A 12 -15.32 -8.41 1.23
N GLU A 13 -15.17 -7.70 2.33
CA GLU A 13 -15.26 -6.24 2.35
C GLU A 13 -14.33 -5.61 1.30
N ASP A 14 -14.91 -5.01 0.26
CA ASP A 14 -14.16 -4.21 -0.71
C ASP A 14 -13.76 -2.89 -0.04
N LYS A 15 -12.65 -2.93 0.71
CA LYS A 15 -12.06 -1.71 1.27
C LYS A 15 -11.78 -0.77 0.08
N PRO A 16 -12.36 0.45 0.06
CA PRO A 16 -12.23 1.34 -1.09
C PRO A 16 -10.76 1.59 -1.38
N GLN A 17 -10.32 1.13 -2.56
CA GLN A 17 -8.93 1.30 -2.99
C GLN A 17 -8.67 2.80 -3.22
N ARG A 18 -7.52 3.29 -2.72
CA ARG A 18 -7.13 4.68 -2.94
C ARG A 18 -6.89 4.91 -4.43
N ARG A 19 -7.48 5.96 -5.00
CA ARG A 19 -7.19 6.37 -6.39
C ARG A 19 -5.77 6.94 -6.47
N LEU A 20 -4.95 6.38 -7.35
CA LEU A 20 -3.55 6.77 -7.57
C LEU A 20 -3.37 7.34 -8.98
N ASN A 21 -3.82 8.58 -9.19
CA ASN A 21 -3.59 9.28 -10.47
C ASN A 21 -2.46 10.31 -10.29
N PRO A 22 -1.30 10.15 -10.93
CA PRO A 22 -0.20 11.11 -10.84
C PRO A 22 -0.58 12.53 -11.25
N LYS A 23 -1.55 12.67 -12.16
CA LYS A 23 -2.05 13.98 -12.62
C LYS A 23 -2.85 14.74 -11.57
N ASP A 24 -3.23 14.08 -10.46
CA ASP A 24 -3.91 14.73 -9.35
C ASP A 24 -2.92 15.57 -8.50
N VAL A 25 -1.62 15.50 -8.76
CA VAL A 25 -0.57 16.25 -8.05
C VAL A 25 0.12 17.22 -9.01
N LEU A 26 0.21 18.49 -8.63
CA LEU A 26 0.88 19.53 -9.40
C LEU A 26 2.37 19.56 -9.08
N VAL A 27 3.21 19.59 -10.12
CA VAL A 27 4.66 19.72 -10.01
C VAL A 27 5.18 20.83 -10.94
N PRO A 28 6.34 21.43 -10.64
CA PRO A 28 6.98 22.40 -11.53
C PRO A 28 7.25 21.82 -12.91
N VAL A 29 7.36 22.70 -13.91
CA VAL A 29 7.70 22.31 -15.28
C VAL A 29 9.07 21.60 -15.30
N GLY A 30 9.13 20.46 -16.00
CA GLY A 30 10.33 19.62 -16.09
C GLY A 30 10.36 18.46 -15.09
N TYR A 31 9.37 18.35 -14.20
CA TYR A 31 9.19 17.22 -13.29
C TYR A 31 7.99 16.36 -13.70
N GLU A 32 8.05 15.07 -13.37
CA GLU A 32 6.98 14.10 -13.57
C GLU A 32 6.79 13.29 -12.27
N ILE A 33 5.58 12.80 -12.05
CA ILE A 33 5.23 11.94 -10.91
C ILE A 33 4.87 10.56 -11.45
N ASP A 34 5.34 9.53 -10.76
CA ASP A 34 4.91 8.15 -10.98
C ASP A 34 4.61 7.48 -9.63
N VAL A 35 3.78 6.44 -9.67
CA VAL A 35 3.46 5.63 -8.49
C VAL A 35 4.53 4.58 -8.29
N PHE A 36 5.33 4.73 -7.23
CA PHE A 36 6.41 3.80 -6.91
C PHE A 36 5.93 2.53 -6.17
N ALA A 37 5.01 2.69 -5.22
CA ALA A 37 4.42 1.59 -4.44
C ALA A 37 3.03 1.96 -3.91
N ASP A 38 2.18 0.96 -3.73
CA ASP A 38 0.83 1.07 -3.18
C ASP A 38 0.55 -0.01 -2.11
N GLY A 39 -0.68 -0.08 -1.61
CA GLY A 39 -1.08 -1.10 -0.63
C GLY A 39 -0.47 -0.95 0.77
N LEU A 40 0.22 0.15 1.06
CA LEU A 40 0.76 0.46 2.39
C LEU A 40 -0.37 0.81 3.37
N THR A 41 -0.24 0.41 4.63
CA THR A 41 -1.28 0.68 5.65
C THR A 41 -1.23 2.15 6.05
N THR A 42 -0.15 2.56 6.74
CA THR A 42 0.04 3.90 7.31
C THR A 42 1.50 4.33 7.24
N PRO A 43 2.03 4.59 6.03
CA PRO A 43 3.42 5.00 5.86
C PRO A 43 3.65 6.39 6.48
N ILE A 44 4.70 6.50 7.30
CA ILE A 44 5.03 7.75 8.03
C ILE A 44 6.41 8.31 7.70
N ASN A 45 7.33 7.49 7.20
CA ASN A 45 8.69 7.93 6.88
C ASN A 45 9.34 7.01 5.83
N LEU A 46 10.37 7.51 5.14
CA LEU A 46 11.21 6.73 4.24
C LEU A 46 12.68 7.17 4.34
N THR A 47 13.59 6.23 4.09
CA THR A 47 15.03 6.52 3.97
C THR A 47 15.69 5.60 2.94
N PHE A 48 16.88 5.98 2.48
CA PHE A 48 17.69 5.17 1.58
C PHE A 48 18.90 4.60 2.31
N THR A 49 19.21 3.34 2.05
CA THR A 49 20.46 2.73 2.52
C THR A 49 21.63 3.15 1.62
N SER A 50 22.86 2.95 2.08
CA SER A 50 24.06 3.17 1.26
C SER A 50 24.12 2.30 0.00
N ASN A 51 23.34 1.22 -0.02
CA ASN A 51 23.24 0.29 -1.15
C ASN A 51 22.12 0.70 -2.14
N GLY A 52 21.44 1.82 -1.90
CA GLY A 52 20.36 2.34 -2.75
C GLY A 52 18.99 1.72 -2.48
N GLU A 53 18.81 1.00 -1.37
CA GLU A 53 17.52 0.37 -1.04
C GLU A 53 16.60 1.40 -0.36
N MET A 54 15.31 1.39 -0.71
CA MET A 54 14.31 2.22 -0.03
C MET A 54 13.69 1.45 1.14
N LEU A 55 13.78 2.04 2.33
CA LEU A 55 13.11 1.56 3.52
C LEU A 55 11.94 2.49 3.86
N VAL A 56 10.76 1.93 4.06
CA VAL A 56 9.54 2.67 4.45
C VAL A 56 9.11 2.23 5.84
N ALA A 57 8.93 3.19 6.74
CA ALA A 57 8.34 2.96 8.04
C ALA A 57 6.80 3.03 7.93
N ASP A 58 6.12 1.92 8.21
CA ASP A 58 4.67 1.85 8.37
C ASP A 58 4.34 1.83 9.86
N SER A 59 3.59 2.82 10.33
CA SER A 59 3.31 2.98 11.76
C SER A 59 2.40 1.89 12.32
N GLY A 60 1.63 1.22 11.46
CA GLY A 60 0.61 0.26 11.86
C GLY A 60 -0.45 0.85 12.79
N ILE A 61 -0.68 2.16 12.79
CA ILE A 61 -1.61 2.79 13.75
C ILE A 61 -3.06 2.33 13.56
N THR A 62 -3.41 1.85 12.36
CA THR A 62 -4.75 1.33 12.06
C THR A 62 -4.90 -0.19 12.18
N ASP A 63 -3.80 -0.95 12.18
CA ASP A 63 -3.82 -2.43 12.20
C ASP A 63 -3.01 -3.06 13.35
N GLY A 64 -2.32 -2.25 14.16
CA GLY A 64 -1.44 -2.69 15.25
C GLY A 64 -0.09 -3.26 14.80
N ASN A 65 0.20 -3.29 13.50
CA ASN A 65 1.36 -3.99 12.93
C ASN A 65 2.39 -3.01 12.34
N GLY A 66 3.09 -2.32 13.25
CA GLY A 66 4.21 -1.46 12.90
C GLY A 66 5.37 -2.26 12.29
N LYS A 67 5.88 -1.82 11.14
CA LYS A 67 6.88 -2.57 10.37
C LYS A 67 7.76 -1.65 9.54
N VAL A 68 8.99 -2.09 9.30
CA VAL A 68 9.88 -1.48 8.30
C VAL A 68 9.85 -2.35 7.05
N LEU A 69 9.47 -1.76 5.94
CA LEU A 69 9.31 -2.41 4.65
C LEU A 69 10.49 -2.04 3.78
N LYS A 70 11.11 -3.04 3.15
CA LYS A 70 12.03 -2.80 2.04
C LYS A 70 11.21 -2.80 0.75
N VAL A 71 11.25 -1.68 0.04
CA VAL A 71 10.47 -1.47 -1.19
C VAL A 71 11.41 -1.42 -2.38
N ASN A 72 11.26 -2.40 -3.27
CA ASN A 72 11.97 -2.45 -4.54
C ASN A 72 10.93 -2.43 -5.66
N GLU A 73 11.10 -1.56 -6.66
CA GLU A 73 10.29 -1.38 -7.88
C GLU A 73 9.05 -2.31 -7.97
N ARG A 74 7.87 -1.77 -7.61
CA ARG A 74 6.55 -2.42 -7.62
C ARG A 74 6.34 -3.62 -6.69
N ARG A 75 7.24 -3.89 -5.74
CA ARG A 75 7.06 -4.95 -4.72
C ARG A 75 7.44 -4.46 -3.33
N VAL A 76 6.47 -4.52 -2.42
CA VAL A 76 6.65 -4.27 -0.99
C VAL A 76 6.96 -5.61 -0.32
N PHE A 77 8.15 -5.76 0.27
CA PHE A 77 8.49 -6.93 1.09
C PHE A 77 8.33 -6.56 2.57
N ALA A 78 7.41 -7.23 3.26
CA ALA A 78 7.34 -7.19 4.71
C ALA A 78 8.43 -8.09 5.30
N CYS A 79 9.35 -7.51 6.07
CA CYS A 79 10.51 -8.21 6.61
C CYS A 79 10.19 -9.07 7.86
N CYS A 80 8.91 -9.26 8.21
CA CYS A 80 8.52 -9.98 9.43
C CYS A 80 7.67 -11.20 9.07
N GLY A 81 8.36 -12.29 8.77
CA GLY A 81 7.80 -13.63 8.57
C GLY A 81 8.95 -14.61 8.46
N TRP A 82 9.33 -15.19 9.61
CA TRP A 82 9.97 -16.49 9.86
C TRP A 82 10.67 -16.42 11.23
N ILE A 83 9.95 -16.86 12.26
CA ILE A 83 10.30 -17.81 13.34
C ILE A 83 8.99 -18.16 14.04
#